data_AF-A0A6J7DQN3-F1
#
_entry.id   AF-A0A6J7DQN3-F1
#
_cell.length_a   1.000
_cell.length_b   1.000
_cell.length_c   1.000
_cell.angle_alpha   90.00
_cell.angle_beta   90.00
_cell.angle_gamma   90.00
#
_symmetry.space_group_name_H-M   'P 1'
#
loop_
_entity.id
_entity.type
_entity.pdbx_description
1 polymer ?
#
loop_
_entity_poly.entity_id
_entity_poly.type
_entity_poly.pdbx_seq_one_letter_code
_entity_poly.pdbx_strand_id
1 'polypeptide(L)'
;MPLSAVEKEVNVQIAYQGPLSGGESALGQGELEAAKYAVNNFNDFYQGQIKVQLKTFDDQGDPAIAMNVAPIAAADLNVIGLVGAAYSAASIASLPFYKGSSLTMISPSASRDDITNPLSPSFGSPVFHRLVAVEKQKGKIINNWATKGILNPKIFVITESYRPEAWLSELAPAMNRVGSLIFNDYFHKKDDAIPMILNSNPNIVIVDSYEANLDFLTSLRSAGFTGKLIATDNWGYDSSIQLALADFEDMQFVKLTPNSLGDIDPQLESEYFSKSSKPSQLFALQTIDATNILLHCIASGVRSRLEMLECVKGFSGRSVTGDFFSFDKFGDSTSPFLTISSIIGGQIVREKITLIKVVPQFSDLITTKDGFEFRILNYESKGNYWIKSSAGIIKQTDNLISVTNLEEGQTASIVVATSLQLLSLNSNAIVGKAGLTVEQIEKEAKLAVEKILAEAETKAQAIREAQKLAEAKQEAEQKIAEAKALAEKIVAEAKAQAIREAQKLAEAKQEAEQKIAEAMLKAKQTAKVKALASKKTTITCIKGKTTKKVTAVKPVCPKGYKKK
;
A
#
# COMPACT_ATOMS: atom_id res chain seq x y z
N MET A 1 -29.26 -3.18 5.06
CA MET A 1 -29.24 -2.09 6.06
C MET A 1 -27.93 -1.32 5.91
N PRO A 2 -27.91 0.02 6.07
CA PRO A 2 -26.66 0.77 5.98
C PRO A 2 -25.71 0.39 7.14
N LEU A 3 -24.42 0.28 6.85
CA LEU A 3 -23.39 -0.05 7.84
C LEU A 3 -23.18 1.16 8.76
N SER A 4 -23.55 1.01 10.03
CA SER A 4 -23.21 1.94 11.11
C SER A 4 -21.83 1.63 11.65
N ALA A 5 -20.96 2.65 11.80
CA ALA A 5 -19.67 2.50 12.46
C ALA A 5 -19.79 2.18 13.97
N VAL A 6 -21.00 2.21 14.54
CA VAL A 6 -21.25 2.17 16.00
C VAL A 6 -21.97 0.88 16.47
N GLU A 7 -22.32 -0.07 15.59
CA GLU A 7 -22.84 -1.38 16.04
C GLU A 7 -21.80 -2.52 15.99
N LYS A 8 -21.90 -3.39 17.01
CA LYS A 8 -21.30 -4.73 17.20
C LYS A 8 -20.63 -5.32 15.94
N GLU A 9 -19.38 -5.78 16.08
CA GLU A 9 -18.65 -6.60 15.10
C GLU A 9 -19.61 -7.50 14.32
N VAL A 10 -19.82 -7.17 13.03
CA VAL A 10 -20.72 -7.93 12.18
C VAL A 10 -20.01 -9.21 11.77
N ASN A 11 -20.33 -10.29 12.46
CA ASN A 11 -19.76 -11.61 12.22
C ASN A 11 -20.66 -12.40 11.26
N VAL A 12 -20.12 -12.76 10.10
CA VAL A 12 -20.82 -13.56 9.08
C VAL A 12 -19.96 -14.77 8.73
N GLN A 13 -20.58 -15.91 8.42
CA GLN A 13 -19.85 -17.07 7.92
C GLN A 13 -20.24 -17.41 6.48
N ILE A 14 -19.23 -17.72 5.68
CA ILE A 14 -19.38 -18.40 4.40
C ILE A 14 -18.65 -19.73 4.49
N ALA A 15 -18.94 -20.63 3.56
CA ALA A 15 -18.30 -21.93 3.50
C ALA A 15 -17.47 -22.09 2.22
N TYR A 16 -16.48 -22.96 2.30
CA TYR A 16 -15.84 -23.60 1.17
C TYR A 16 -16.10 -25.11 1.25
N GLN A 17 -16.55 -25.72 0.16
CA GLN A 17 -16.61 -27.18 0.02
C GLN A 17 -15.74 -27.64 -1.17
N GLY A 18 -14.92 -28.65 -0.94
CA GLY A 18 -14.12 -29.28 -2.00
C GLY A 18 -13.22 -30.40 -1.47
N PRO A 19 -12.35 -30.97 -2.34
CA PRO A 19 -11.43 -32.04 -1.96
C PRO A 19 -10.30 -31.49 -1.09
N LEU A 20 -10.43 -31.53 0.23
CA LEU A 20 -9.39 -31.07 1.15
C LEU A 20 -8.46 -32.20 1.60
N SER A 21 -8.92 -33.44 1.46
CA SER A 21 -8.10 -34.65 1.57
C SER A 21 -8.37 -35.63 0.40
N GLY A 22 -7.69 -36.78 0.39
CA GLY A 22 -7.77 -37.75 -0.70
C GLY A 22 -6.89 -37.40 -1.90
N GLY A 23 -7.04 -38.17 -2.99
CA GLY A 23 -6.19 -38.06 -4.19
C GLY A 23 -6.30 -36.73 -4.92
N GLU A 24 -7.43 -36.05 -4.76
CA GLU A 24 -7.78 -34.79 -5.43
C GLU A 24 -7.45 -33.55 -4.57
N SER A 25 -6.79 -33.75 -3.42
CA SER A 25 -6.55 -32.70 -2.43
C SER A 25 -5.71 -31.53 -2.94
N ALA A 26 -4.84 -31.75 -3.93
CA ALA A 26 -4.03 -30.68 -4.50
C ALA A 26 -4.89 -29.53 -5.04
N LEU A 27 -5.94 -29.87 -5.83
CA LEU A 27 -6.85 -28.89 -6.40
C LEU A 27 -7.65 -28.17 -5.31
N GLY A 28 -8.28 -28.93 -4.40
CA GLY A 28 -9.15 -28.33 -3.40
C GLY A 28 -8.39 -27.53 -2.34
N GLN A 29 -7.14 -27.86 -2.05
CA GLN A 29 -6.27 -27.01 -1.23
C GLN A 29 -5.90 -25.71 -1.96
N GLY A 30 -5.59 -25.78 -3.27
CA GLY A 30 -5.33 -24.60 -4.09
C GLY A 30 -6.51 -23.61 -4.10
N GLU A 31 -7.72 -24.12 -4.33
CA GLU A 31 -8.96 -23.33 -4.27
C GLU A 31 -9.22 -22.80 -2.84
N LEU A 32 -9.03 -23.60 -1.78
CA LEU A 32 -9.19 -23.14 -0.40
C LEU A 32 -8.25 -21.97 -0.06
N GLU A 33 -6.98 -22.02 -0.48
CA GLU A 33 -6.04 -20.92 -0.28
C GLU A 33 -6.48 -19.65 -1.03
N ALA A 34 -7.06 -19.79 -2.21
CA ALA A 34 -7.62 -18.69 -2.98
C ALA A 34 -8.85 -18.06 -2.29
N ALA A 35 -9.74 -18.88 -1.72
CA ALA A 35 -10.87 -18.39 -0.92
C ALA A 35 -10.41 -17.68 0.36
N LYS A 36 -9.42 -18.24 1.06
CA LYS A 36 -8.80 -17.60 2.24
C LYS A 36 -8.18 -16.25 1.88
N TYR A 37 -7.46 -16.16 0.76
CA TYR A 37 -6.88 -14.91 0.28
C TYR A 37 -7.94 -13.80 0.14
N ALA A 38 -9.07 -14.09 -0.51
CA ALA A 38 -10.16 -13.13 -0.67
C ALA A 38 -10.81 -12.72 0.67
N VAL A 39 -11.08 -13.68 1.56
CA VAL A 39 -11.64 -13.42 2.90
C VAL A 39 -10.68 -12.60 3.76
N ASN A 40 -9.38 -12.91 3.74
CA ASN A 40 -8.37 -12.17 4.50
C ASN A 40 -8.28 -10.72 4.02
N ASN A 41 -8.25 -10.52 2.71
CA ASN A 41 -8.26 -9.20 2.10
C ASN A 41 -9.50 -8.37 2.48
N PHE A 42 -10.67 -8.99 2.53
CA PHE A 42 -11.90 -8.34 2.99
C PHE A 42 -11.83 -7.96 4.48
N ASN A 43 -11.39 -8.89 5.33
CA ASN A 43 -11.27 -8.66 6.77
C ASN A 43 -10.21 -7.58 7.07
N ASP A 44 -9.09 -7.58 6.36
CA ASP A 44 -8.04 -6.55 6.43
C ASP A 44 -8.60 -5.18 6.03
N PHE A 45 -9.44 -5.12 4.99
CA PHE A 45 -10.08 -3.89 4.57
C PHE A 45 -11.01 -3.36 5.68
N TYR A 46 -11.95 -4.16 6.17
CA TYR A 46 -12.95 -3.71 7.14
C TYR A 46 -12.45 -3.60 8.58
N GLN A 47 -11.26 -4.14 8.90
CA GLN A 47 -10.61 -4.01 10.22
C GLN A 47 -11.54 -4.35 11.39
N GLY A 48 -12.36 -5.38 11.23
CA GLY A 48 -13.31 -5.86 12.24
C GLY A 48 -14.69 -5.19 12.24
N GLN A 49 -14.92 -4.15 11.43
CA GLN A 49 -16.29 -3.60 11.25
C GLN A 49 -17.24 -4.66 10.67
N ILE A 50 -16.74 -5.39 9.68
CA ILE A 50 -17.35 -6.60 9.15
C ILE A 50 -16.28 -7.68 9.18
N LYS A 51 -16.62 -8.83 9.74
CA LYS A 51 -15.74 -9.99 9.82
C LYS A 51 -16.41 -11.20 9.21
N VAL A 52 -15.76 -11.75 8.21
CA VAL A 52 -16.19 -12.97 7.53
C VAL A 52 -15.29 -14.12 7.96
N GLN A 53 -15.91 -15.23 8.36
CA GLN A 53 -15.22 -16.48 8.66
C GLN A 53 -15.47 -17.47 7.51
N LEU A 54 -14.43 -18.21 7.14
CA LEU A 54 -14.52 -19.27 6.14
C LEU A 54 -14.55 -20.63 6.83
N LYS A 55 -15.71 -21.30 6.77
CA LYS A 55 -15.85 -22.69 7.24
C LYS A 55 -15.54 -23.66 6.10
N THR A 56 -14.95 -24.80 6.40
CA THR A 56 -14.55 -25.77 5.37
C THR A 56 -15.30 -27.09 5.50
N PHE A 57 -15.70 -27.67 4.38
CA PHE A 57 -16.29 -29.00 4.28
C PHE A 57 -15.47 -29.83 3.29
N ASP A 58 -14.88 -30.92 3.77
CA ASP A 58 -14.07 -31.82 2.95
C ASP A 58 -14.97 -32.89 2.34
N ASP A 59 -15.22 -32.80 1.03
CA ASP A 59 -15.94 -33.82 0.29
C ASP A 59 -15.02 -34.81 -0.44
N GLN A 60 -13.69 -34.65 -0.34
CA GLN A 60 -12.67 -35.46 -1.01
C GLN A 60 -12.84 -35.56 -2.54
N GLY A 61 -13.68 -34.71 -3.15
CA GLY A 61 -14.05 -34.82 -4.56
C GLY A 61 -15.00 -35.99 -4.87
N ASP A 62 -15.51 -36.67 -3.84
CA ASP A 62 -16.33 -37.88 -3.96
C ASP A 62 -17.81 -37.56 -3.67
N PRO A 63 -18.75 -37.91 -4.58
CA PRO A 63 -20.17 -37.64 -4.38
C PRO A 63 -20.79 -38.35 -3.16
N ALA A 64 -20.30 -39.54 -2.78
CA ALA A 64 -20.78 -40.26 -1.60
C ALA A 64 -20.34 -39.57 -0.30
N ILE A 65 -19.12 -39.00 -0.26
CA ILE A 65 -18.68 -38.18 0.88
C ILE A 65 -19.43 -36.84 0.88
N ALA A 66 -19.62 -36.21 -0.29
CA ALA A 66 -20.42 -34.99 -0.44
C ALA A 66 -21.84 -35.14 0.14
N MET A 67 -22.51 -36.28 -0.09
CA MET A 67 -23.82 -36.56 0.49
C MET A 67 -23.84 -36.59 2.03
N ASN A 68 -22.70 -36.84 2.68
CA ASN A 68 -22.58 -36.86 4.14
C ASN A 68 -22.23 -35.48 4.72
N VAL A 69 -21.44 -34.67 4.02
CA VAL A 69 -21.00 -33.35 4.51
C VAL A 69 -21.96 -32.22 4.14
N ALA A 70 -22.65 -32.31 3.01
CA ALA A 70 -23.61 -31.29 2.57
C ALA A 70 -24.78 -31.07 3.55
N PRO A 71 -25.38 -32.11 4.18
CA PRO A 71 -26.39 -31.92 5.23
C PRO A 71 -25.85 -31.14 6.44
N ILE A 72 -24.58 -31.34 6.81
CA ILE A 72 -23.94 -30.65 7.93
C ILE A 72 -23.77 -29.16 7.60
N ALA A 73 -23.30 -28.86 6.38
CA ALA A 73 -23.21 -27.48 5.88
C ALA A 73 -24.59 -26.81 5.81
N ALA A 74 -25.60 -27.53 5.29
CA ALA A 74 -26.97 -27.04 5.19
C ALA A 74 -27.60 -26.77 6.57
N ALA A 75 -27.30 -27.58 7.58
CA ALA A 75 -27.79 -27.42 8.95
C ALA A 75 -27.12 -26.26 9.72
N ASP A 76 -25.93 -25.81 9.32
CA ASP A 76 -25.25 -24.68 9.96
C ASP A 76 -25.81 -23.34 9.47
N LEU A 77 -26.80 -22.81 10.19
CA LEU A 77 -27.51 -21.57 9.85
C LEU A 77 -26.62 -20.32 9.85
N ASN A 78 -25.41 -20.37 10.43
CA ASN A 78 -24.47 -19.25 10.38
C ASN A 78 -23.80 -19.10 9.02
N VAL A 79 -23.74 -20.19 8.23
CA VAL A 79 -23.22 -20.19 6.86
C VAL A 79 -24.30 -19.66 5.92
N ILE A 80 -24.09 -18.48 5.35
CA ILE A 80 -25.08 -17.81 4.50
C ILE A 80 -24.80 -17.91 2.99
N GLY A 81 -23.63 -18.41 2.61
CA GLY A 81 -23.23 -18.65 1.22
C GLY A 81 -22.04 -19.62 1.17
N LEU A 82 -21.85 -20.27 0.02
CA LEU A 82 -20.85 -21.32 -0.15
C LEU A 82 -20.05 -21.13 -1.45
N VAL A 83 -18.74 -21.28 -1.37
CA VAL A 83 -17.84 -21.44 -2.52
C VAL A 83 -17.60 -22.93 -2.72
N GLY A 84 -17.75 -23.40 -3.96
CA GLY A 84 -17.78 -24.82 -4.27
C GLY A 84 -19.21 -25.37 -4.40
N ALA A 85 -19.44 -26.67 -4.31
CA ALA A 85 -18.42 -27.71 -4.30
C ALA A 85 -17.55 -27.61 -5.56
N ALA A 86 -16.27 -27.94 -5.45
CA ALA A 86 -15.33 -27.85 -6.57
C ALA A 86 -15.78 -28.75 -7.74
N TYR A 87 -16.07 -30.02 -7.44
CA TYR A 87 -16.39 -31.01 -8.47
C TYR A 87 -17.87 -31.14 -8.78
N SER A 88 -18.16 -31.41 -10.06
CA SER A 88 -19.53 -31.47 -10.57
C SER A 88 -20.35 -32.59 -9.92
N ALA A 89 -19.78 -33.79 -9.72
CA ALA A 89 -20.49 -34.90 -9.08
C ALA A 89 -20.80 -34.61 -7.60
N ALA A 90 -19.83 -34.07 -6.87
CA ALA A 90 -20.01 -33.64 -5.48
C ALA A 90 -21.03 -32.49 -5.36
N SER A 91 -21.02 -31.55 -6.31
CA SER A 91 -22.02 -30.48 -6.41
C SER A 91 -23.42 -31.08 -6.55
N ILE A 92 -23.63 -31.98 -7.51
CA ILE A 92 -24.92 -32.64 -7.76
C ILE A 92 -25.42 -33.38 -6.52
N ALA A 93 -24.55 -34.12 -5.85
CA ALA A 93 -24.87 -34.83 -4.60
C ALA A 93 -25.26 -33.89 -3.44
N SER A 94 -24.75 -32.65 -3.45
CA SER A 94 -25.02 -31.65 -2.41
C SER A 94 -26.29 -30.83 -2.66
N LEU A 95 -26.74 -30.72 -3.93
CA LEU A 95 -27.87 -29.87 -4.34
C LEU A 95 -29.17 -30.06 -3.55
N PRO A 96 -29.64 -31.30 -3.23
CA PRO A 96 -30.89 -31.47 -2.50
C PRO A 96 -30.90 -30.75 -1.14
N PHE A 97 -29.77 -30.77 -0.42
CA PHE A 97 -29.63 -30.15 0.89
C PHE A 97 -29.53 -28.63 0.81
N TYR A 98 -28.78 -28.12 -0.17
CA TYR A 98 -28.60 -26.68 -0.37
C TYR A 98 -29.87 -26.00 -0.88
N LYS A 99 -30.61 -26.66 -1.78
CA LYS A 99 -31.95 -26.21 -2.18
C LYS A 99 -32.91 -26.18 -1.01
N GLY A 100 -33.00 -27.28 -0.24
CA GLY A 100 -33.92 -27.37 0.90
C GLY A 100 -33.66 -26.32 1.99
N SER A 101 -32.43 -25.80 2.05
CA SER A 101 -31.98 -24.84 3.05
C SER A 101 -31.68 -23.44 2.49
N SER A 102 -31.99 -23.21 1.21
CA SER A 102 -31.72 -21.98 0.45
C SER A 102 -30.25 -21.50 0.49
N LEU A 103 -29.30 -22.41 0.73
CA LEU A 103 -27.88 -22.09 0.76
C LEU A 103 -27.37 -21.94 -0.67
N THR A 104 -27.14 -20.69 -1.12
CA THR A 104 -26.57 -20.43 -2.44
C THR A 104 -25.10 -20.87 -2.51
N MET A 105 -24.70 -21.40 -3.65
CA MET A 105 -23.35 -21.88 -3.93
C MET A 105 -22.83 -21.31 -5.24
N ILE A 106 -21.54 -20.94 -5.26
CA ILE A 106 -20.83 -20.53 -6.47
C ILE A 106 -19.64 -21.48 -6.65
N SER A 107 -19.74 -22.39 -7.61
CA SER A 107 -18.66 -23.33 -7.90
C SER A 107 -17.58 -22.69 -8.77
N PRO A 108 -16.30 -22.78 -8.37
CA PRO A 108 -15.20 -22.29 -9.18
C PRO A 108 -14.89 -23.20 -10.39
N SER A 109 -15.21 -24.51 -10.31
CA SER A 109 -14.69 -25.52 -11.23
C SER A 109 -15.70 -26.58 -11.73
N ALA A 110 -16.95 -26.61 -11.22
CA ALA A 110 -17.95 -27.57 -11.68
C ALA A 110 -18.50 -27.23 -13.08
N SER A 111 -18.05 -27.95 -14.11
CA SER A 111 -18.32 -27.69 -15.52
C SER A 111 -19.41 -28.55 -16.17
N ARG A 112 -19.99 -29.55 -15.49
CA ARG A 112 -21.01 -30.39 -16.15
C ARG A 112 -22.25 -29.58 -16.57
N ASP A 113 -22.69 -29.76 -17.81
CA ASP A 113 -23.81 -29.01 -18.41
C ASP A 113 -25.16 -29.35 -17.76
N ASP A 114 -25.32 -30.57 -17.25
CA ASP A 114 -26.57 -31.06 -16.67
C ASP A 114 -26.96 -30.33 -15.37
N ILE A 115 -26.02 -29.61 -14.74
CA ILE A 115 -26.28 -28.82 -13.54
C ILE A 115 -27.07 -27.54 -13.86
N THR A 116 -26.96 -26.96 -15.06
CA THR A 116 -27.69 -25.74 -15.45
C THR A 116 -28.72 -25.98 -16.56
N ASN A 117 -29.04 -27.25 -16.83
CA ASN A 117 -30.10 -27.63 -17.76
C ASN A 117 -31.44 -27.80 -17.04
N PRO A 118 -32.49 -26.99 -17.32
CA PRO A 118 -33.78 -27.08 -16.63
C PRO A 118 -34.53 -28.41 -16.86
N LEU A 119 -34.14 -29.21 -17.85
CA LEU A 119 -34.71 -30.53 -18.12
C LEU A 119 -33.97 -31.67 -17.40
N SER A 120 -32.88 -31.35 -16.70
CA SER A 120 -32.03 -32.33 -16.03
C SER A 120 -32.52 -32.63 -14.61
N PRO A 121 -32.44 -33.90 -14.14
CA PRO A 121 -32.65 -34.21 -12.72
C PRO A 121 -31.58 -33.57 -11.81
N SER A 122 -30.42 -33.24 -12.37
CA SER A 122 -29.30 -32.57 -11.68
C SER A 122 -29.43 -31.04 -11.69
N PHE A 123 -30.53 -30.47 -12.20
CA PHE A 123 -30.68 -29.02 -12.35
C PHE A 123 -30.48 -28.31 -11.00
N GLY A 124 -29.51 -27.43 -10.87
CA GLY A 124 -29.05 -26.83 -9.62
C GLY A 124 -29.72 -25.51 -9.23
N SER A 125 -30.43 -24.87 -10.17
CA SER A 125 -31.19 -23.64 -9.87
C SER A 125 -32.22 -23.88 -8.75
N PRO A 126 -32.47 -22.89 -7.87
CA PRO A 126 -31.92 -21.53 -7.90
C PRO A 126 -30.56 -21.37 -7.22
N VAL A 127 -30.08 -22.38 -6.49
CA VAL A 127 -28.94 -22.20 -5.58
C VAL A 127 -27.57 -22.35 -6.23
N PHE A 128 -27.46 -23.05 -7.36
CA PHE A 128 -26.19 -23.27 -8.04
C PHE A 128 -25.84 -22.14 -9.02
N HIS A 129 -24.60 -21.67 -8.90
CA HIS A 129 -23.96 -20.75 -9.84
C HIS A 129 -22.53 -21.24 -10.11
N ARG A 130 -21.93 -20.83 -11.24
CA ARG A 130 -20.53 -21.16 -11.54
C ARG A 130 -19.79 -20.09 -12.32
N LEU A 131 -18.47 -20.05 -12.13
CA LEU A 131 -17.59 -19.15 -12.89
C LEU A 131 -16.83 -19.84 -14.03
N VAL A 132 -16.62 -21.15 -13.95
CA VAL A 132 -16.03 -21.90 -15.05
C VAL A 132 -16.97 -21.91 -16.27
N ALA A 133 -16.38 -21.93 -17.46
CA ALA A 133 -17.13 -21.94 -18.70
C ALA A 133 -17.84 -23.29 -18.96
N VAL A 134 -19.05 -23.14 -19.52
CA VAL A 134 -19.79 -24.05 -20.40
C VAL A 134 -19.00 -24.81 -21.45
N GLU A 135 -19.19 -26.10 -21.72
CA GLU A 135 -18.74 -26.65 -23.02
C GLU A 135 -19.38 -25.87 -24.19
N LYS A 136 -20.69 -25.62 -24.10
CA LYS A 136 -21.41 -24.74 -25.05
C LYS A 136 -20.80 -23.31 -25.15
N GLN A 137 -20.39 -22.74 -24.00
CA GLN A 137 -19.88 -21.36 -23.95
C GLN A 137 -18.46 -21.28 -24.51
N LYS A 138 -17.61 -22.24 -24.16
CA LYS A 138 -16.25 -22.37 -24.70
C LYS A 138 -16.30 -22.48 -26.22
N GLY A 139 -17.10 -23.42 -26.75
CA GLY A 139 -17.28 -23.59 -28.20
C GLY A 139 -17.67 -22.27 -28.88
N LYS A 140 -18.65 -21.56 -28.32
CA LYS A 140 -19.09 -20.25 -28.84
C LYS A 140 -18.01 -19.16 -28.77
N ILE A 141 -17.27 -19.06 -27.67
CA ILE A 141 -16.19 -18.07 -27.51
C ILE A 141 -15.07 -18.36 -28.52
N ILE A 142 -14.67 -19.63 -28.64
CA ILE A 142 -13.68 -20.06 -29.62
C ILE A 142 -14.16 -19.75 -31.03
N ASN A 143 -15.41 -20.08 -31.37
CA ASN A 143 -15.98 -19.79 -32.70
C ASN A 143 -15.95 -18.30 -33.03
N ASN A 144 -16.49 -17.46 -32.14
CA ASN A 144 -16.54 -16.01 -32.34
C ASN A 144 -15.16 -15.42 -32.60
N TRP A 145 -14.15 -15.91 -31.89
CA TRP A 145 -12.78 -15.49 -32.09
C TRP A 145 -12.15 -16.09 -33.35
N ALA A 146 -12.41 -17.38 -33.63
CA ALA A 146 -11.95 -18.09 -34.81
C ALA A 146 -12.33 -17.35 -36.09
N THR A 147 -13.59 -16.91 -36.18
CA THR A 147 -14.17 -16.25 -37.35
C THR A 147 -13.98 -14.74 -37.38
N LYS A 148 -13.39 -14.14 -36.34
CA LYS A 148 -13.21 -12.69 -36.24
C LYS A 148 -12.39 -12.17 -37.43
N GLY A 149 -12.99 -11.25 -38.20
CA GLY A 149 -12.35 -10.65 -39.38
C GLY A 149 -12.40 -11.50 -40.66
N ILE A 150 -13.03 -12.67 -40.64
CA ILE A 150 -13.12 -13.57 -41.82
C ILE A 150 -14.48 -13.38 -42.50
N LEU A 151 -14.46 -12.86 -43.73
CA LEU A 151 -15.63 -12.77 -44.60
C LEU A 151 -15.88 -14.18 -45.19
N ASN A 152 -16.95 -14.85 -44.75
CA ASN A 152 -17.33 -16.25 -45.11
C ASN A 152 -16.46 -17.35 -44.45
N PRO A 153 -16.59 -17.55 -43.13
CA PRO A 153 -15.88 -18.63 -42.43
C PRO A 153 -16.36 -20.01 -42.90
N LYS A 154 -15.40 -20.87 -43.24
CA LYS A 154 -15.56 -22.29 -43.59
C LYS A 154 -14.69 -23.11 -42.66
N ILE A 155 -15.34 -23.75 -41.69
CA ILE A 155 -14.70 -24.38 -40.54
C ILE A 155 -14.71 -25.89 -40.74
N PHE A 156 -13.53 -26.48 -40.69
CA PHE A 156 -13.38 -27.92 -40.50
C PHE A 156 -12.97 -28.18 -39.04
N VAL A 157 -13.62 -29.13 -38.37
CA VAL A 157 -13.30 -29.47 -36.98
C VAL A 157 -12.75 -30.88 -36.88
N ILE A 158 -11.60 -31.04 -36.27
CA ILE A 158 -11.16 -32.33 -35.73
C ILE A 158 -11.41 -32.29 -34.23
N THR A 159 -12.16 -33.25 -33.69
CA THR A 159 -12.59 -33.24 -32.28
C THR A 159 -12.51 -34.63 -31.67
N GLU A 160 -12.41 -34.69 -30.36
CA GLU A 160 -12.38 -35.95 -29.62
C GLU A 160 -13.77 -36.59 -29.49
N SER A 161 -13.80 -37.92 -29.48
CA SER A 161 -15.06 -38.69 -29.41
C SER A 161 -15.87 -38.46 -28.13
N TYR A 162 -15.22 -37.97 -27.06
CA TYR A 162 -15.87 -37.71 -25.78
C TYR A 162 -16.62 -36.36 -25.73
N ARG A 163 -16.41 -35.46 -26.70
CA ARG A 163 -17.04 -34.14 -26.69
C ARG A 163 -18.53 -34.24 -26.97
N PRO A 164 -19.37 -33.47 -26.26
CA PRO A 164 -20.82 -33.47 -26.51
C PRO A 164 -21.15 -32.81 -27.85
N GLU A 165 -22.25 -33.19 -28.49
CA GLU A 165 -22.70 -32.59 -29.76
C GLU A 165 -22.88 -31.06 -29.67
N ALA A 166 -23.30 -30.57 -28.50
CA ALA A 166 -23.44 -29.15 -28.22
C ALA A 166 -22.10 -28.39 -28.35
N TRP A 167 -20.97 -29.01 -27.96
CA TRP A 167 -19.64 -28.44 -28.16
C TRP A 167 -19.36 -28.21 -29.64
N LEU A 168 -19.52 -29.26 -30.47
CA LEU A 168 -19.27 -29.18 -31.91
C LEU A 168 -20.20 -28.16 -32.59
N SER A 169 -21.47 -28.10 -32.17
CA SER A 169 -22.47 -27.20 -32.75
C SER A 169 -22.19 -25.72 -32.43
N GLU A 170 -21.65 -25.42 -31.25
CA GLU A 170 -21.26 -24.05 -30.88
C GLU A 170 -19.87 -23.69 -31.44
N LEU A 171 -18.94 -24.65 -31.47
CA LEU A 171 -17.58 -24.47 -32.00
C LEU A 171 -17.57 -24.25 -33.52
N ALA A 172 -18.41 -24.97 -34.24
CA ALA A 172 -18.61 -24.82 -35.67
C ALA A 172 -20.10 -25.00 -36.03
N PRO A 173 -20.87 -23.89 -36.03
CA PRO A 173 -22.27 -23.90 -36.43
C PRO A 173 -22.46 -24.49 -37.82
N ALA A 174 -23.56 -25.23 -38.03
CA ALA A 174 -23.80 -25.98 -39.27
C ALA A 174 -23.70 -25.13 -40.56
N MET A 175 -24.07 -23.85 -40.49
CA MET A 175 -23.96 -22.92 -41.62
C MET A 175 -22.52 -22.63 -42.08
N ASN A 176 -21.54 -22.76 -41.19
CA ASN A 176 -20.12 -22.48 -41.45
C ASN A 176 -19.27 -23.76 -41.43
N ARG A 177 -19.82 -24.90 -40.96
CA ARG A 177 -19.10 -26.16 -40.82
C ARG A 177 -19.09 -26.91 -42.16
N VAL A 178 -17.90 -27.03 -42.77
CA VAL A 178 -17.71 -27.75 -44.05
C VAL A 178 -17.33 -29.22 -43.86
N GLY A 179 -16.98 -29.62 -42.63
CA GLY A 179 -16.73 -31.00 -42.28
C GLY A 179 -16.32 -31.16 -40.82
N SER A 180 -16.35 -32.40 -40.35
CA SER A 180 -15.78 -32.77 -39.06
C SER A 180 -15.18 -34.17 -39.10
N LEU A 181 -14.17 -34.41 -38.27
CA LEU A 181 -13.54 -35.71 -38.09
C LEU A 181 -13.36 -35.99 -36.59
N ILE A 182 -13.60 -37.24 -36.17
CA ILE A 182 -13.29 -37.69 -34.82
C ILE A 182 -11.81 -38.08 -34.76
N PHE A 183 -11.07 -37.63 -33.74
CA PHE A 183 -9.62 -37.80 -33.65
C PHE A 183 -9.18 -39.28 -33.69
N ASN A 184 -9.93 -40.18 -33.06
CA ASN A 184 -9.67 -41.63 -33.13
C ASN A 184 -9.74 -42.21 -34.55
N ASP A 185 -10.54 -41.61 -35.45
CA ASP A 185 -10.62 -42.05 -36.85
C ASP A 185 -9.41 -41.59 -37.67
N TYR A 186 -8.69 -40.55 -37.23
CA TYR A 186 -7.50 -40.02 -37.89
C TYR A 186 -6.30 -40.99 -37.82
N PHE A 187 -6.02 -41.59 -36.66
CA PHE A 187 -4.90 -42.55 -36.52
C PHE A 187 -5.07 -43.81 -37.39
N HIS A 188 -6.30 -44.13 -37.78
CA HIS A 188 -6.60 -45.25 -38.68
C HIS A 188 -6.65 -44.85 -40.17
N LYS A 189 -6.63 -43.54 -40.50
CA LYS A 189 -6.87 -43.01 -41.87
C LYS A 189 -6.03 -41.77 -42.22
N LYS A 190 -4.78 -41.70 -41.75
CA LYS A 190 -3.90 -40.53 -41.94
C LYS A 190 -3.80 -40.10 -43.42
N ASP A 191 -3.72 -41.06 -44.34
CA ASP A 191 -3.60 -40.81 -45.79
C ASP A 191 -4.88 -40.23 -46.43
N ASP A 192 -6.06 -40.51 -45.86
CA ASP A 192 -7.35 -40.03 -46.38
C ASP A 192 -7.81 -38.71 -45.74
N ALA A 193 -7.42 -38.47 -44.48
CA ALA A 193 -7.88 -37.33 -43.71
C ALA A 193 -7.43 -35.98 -44.30
N ILE A 194 -6.18 -35.86 -44.73
CA ILE A 194 -5.66 -34.60 -45.30
C ILE A 194 -6.36 -34.25 -46.62
N PRO A 195 -6.45 -35.15 -47.62
CA PRO A 195 -7.25 -34.89 -48.81
C PRO A 195 -8.70 -34.54 -48.51
N MET A 196 -9.35 -35.23 -47.55
CA MET A 196 -10.72 -34.92 -47.14
C MET A 196 -10.86 -33.49 -46.60
N ILE A 197 -9.95 -33.06 -45.73
CA ILE A 197 -9.92 -31.69 -45.19
C ILE A 197 -9.76 -30.70 -46.34
N LEU A 198 -8.75 -30.86 -47.19
CA LEU A 198 -8.47 -29.93 -48.28
C LEU A 198 -9.63 -29.84 -49.31
N ASN A 199 -10.23 -30.98 -49.66
CA ASN A 199 -11.35 -31.05 -50.60
C ASN A 199 -12.62 -30.38 -50.07
N SER A 200 -12.81 -30.30 -48.75
CA SER A 200 -13.91 -29.54 -48.14
C SER A 200 -13.71 -28.01 -48.23
N ASN A 201 -12.55 -27.56 -48.70
CA ASN A 201 -12.17 -26.16 -48.91
C ASN A 201 -12.39 -25.25 -47.69
N PRO A 202 -11.86 -25.61 -46.50
CA PRO A 202 -11.95 -24.78 -45.31
C PRO A 202 -10.99 -23.59 -45.41
N ASN A 203 -11.34 -22.49 -44.73
CA ASN A 203 -10.39 -21.42 -44.43
C ASN A 203 -10.00 -21.37 -42.95
N ILE A 204 -10.65 -22.19 -42.12
CA ILE A 204 -10.35 -22.39 -40.71
C ILE A 204 -10.36 -23.90 -40.43
N VAL A 205 -9.32 -24.41 -39.79
CA VAL A 205 -9.27 -25.76 -39.24
C VAL A 205 -9.09 -25.66 -37.73
N ILE A 206 -10.04 -26.22 -36.98
CA ILE A 206 -10.00 -26.30 -35.52
C ILE A 206 -9.60 -27.72 -35.13
N VAL A 207 -8.54 -27.86 -34.34
CA VAL A 207 -8.03 -29.10 -33.79
C VAL A 207 -8.30 -29.10 -32.29
N ASP A 208 -9.33 -29.83 -31.89
CA ASP A 208 -9.71 -30.03 -30.51
C ASP A 208 -9.15 -31.37 -30.04
N SER A 209 -7.98 -31.30 -29.38
CA SER A 209 -7.24 -32.46 -28.92
C SER A 209 -6.40 -32.12 -27.69
N TYR A 210 -6.27 -33.09 -26.79
CA TYR A 210 -5.45 -32.93 -25.58
C TYR A 210 -3.94 -32.88 -25.90
N GLU A 211 -3.52 -33.64 -26.92
CA GLU A 211 -2.15 -33.67 -27.41
C GLU A 211 -1.92 -32.67 -28.55
N ALA A 212 -0.65 -32.28 -28.75
CA ALA A 212 -0.28 -31.27 -29.73
C ALA A 212 -0.41 -31.70 -31.19
N ASN A 213 -0.41 -33.01 -31.46
CA ASN A 213 -0.64 -33.57 -32.79
C ASN A 213 0.16 -32.88 -33.91
N LEU A 214 1.42 -32.51 -33.61
CA LEU A 214 2.26 -31.69 -34.48
C LEU A 214 2.48 -32.33 -35.85
N ASP A 215 2.67 -33.64 -35.91
CA ASP A 215 2.80 -34.38 -37.17
C ASP A 215 1.61 -34.19 -38.12
N PHE A 216 0.40 -34.13 -37.56
CA PHE A 216 -0.81 -33.87 -38.34
C PHE A 216 -0.82 -32.45 -38.89
N LEU A 217 -0.56 -31.47 -38.03
CA LEU A 217 -0.51 -30.06 -38.42
C LEU A 217 0.55 -29.83 -39.51
N THR A 218 1.74 -30.43 -39.35
CA THR A 218 2.85 -30.33 -40.30
C THR A 218 2.44 -30.91 -41.64
N SER A 219 1.86 -32.11 -41.63
CA SER A 219 1.39 -32.77 -42.86
C SER A 219 0.31 -31.94 -43.56
N LEU A 220 -0.62 -31.34 -42.81
CA LEU A 220 -1.68 -30.49 -43.36
C LEU A 220 -1.11 -29.19 -44.00
N ARG A 221 -0.13 -28.55 -43.36
CA ARG A 221 0.60 -27.41 -43.93
C ARG A 221 1.40 -27.80 -45.17
N SER A 222 2.17 -28.88 -45.12
CA SER A 222 2.93 -29.40 -46.27
C SER A 222 2.05 -29.77 -47.46
N ALA A 223 0.81 -30.22 -47.21
CA ALA A 223 -0.18 -30.51 -48.24
C ALA A 223 -0.88 -29.26 -48.82
N GLY A 224 -0.53 -28.05 -48.34
CA GLY A 224 -0.94 -26.78 -48.94
C GLY A 224 -2.07 -26.04 -48.23
N PHE A 225 -2.48 -26.45 -47.02
CA PHE A 225 -3.46 -25.66 -46.25
C PHE A 225 -2.83 -24.34 -45.77
N THR A 226 -3.32 -23.21 -46.25
CA THR A 226 -2.86 -21.86 -45.86
C THR A 226 -3.81 -21.13 -44.92
N GLY A 227 -4.95 -21.75 -44.59
CA GLY A 227 -5.95 -21.17 -43.72
C GLY A 227 -5.53 -21.12 -42.25
N LYS A 228 -6.42 -20.57 -41.43
CA LYS A 228 -6.22 -20.39 -40.00
C LYS A 228 -6.25 -21.74 -39.28
N LEU A 229 -5.23 -22.04 -38.47
CA LEU A 229 -5.21 -23.20 -37.58
C LEU A 229 -5.50 -22.75 -36.15
N ILE A 230 -6.42 -23.44 -35.50
CA ILE A 230 -6.78 -23.20 -34.11
C ILE A 230 -6.67 -24.50 -33.35
N ALA A 231 -5.91 -24.52 -32.27
CA ALA A 231 -5.91 -25.60 -31.30
C ALA A 231 -6.74 -25.21 -30.08
N THR A 232 -7.51 -26.17 -29.59
CA THR A 232 -8.24 -26.05 -28.32
C THR A 232 -7.71 -27.10 -27.36
N ASP A 233 -7.59 -26.73 -26.08
CA ASP A 233 -7.10 -27.53 -24.94
C ASP A 233 -5.61 -27.31 -24.55
N ASN A 234 -5.25 -27.79 -23.35
CA ASN A 234 -3.98 -27.56 -22.66
C ASN A 234 -2.86 -28.46 -23.22
N TRP A 235 -2.39 -28.18 -24.44
CA TRP A 235 -1.18 -28.83 -24.95
C TRP A 235 -0.04 -28.61 -23.94
N GLY A 236 0.58 -29.69 -23.49
CA GLY A 236 1.79 -29.61 -22.66
C GLY A 236 2.85 -28.85 -23.45
N TYR A 237 3.50 -27.84 -22.84
CA TYR A 237 4.46 -27.00 -23.56
C TYR A 237 5.87 -27.33 -23.08
N ASP A 238 6.53 -28.24 -23.78
CA ASP A 238 7.94 -28.54 -23.59
C ASP A 238 8.80 -27.97 -24.74
N SER A 239 10.12 -28.10 -24.62
CA SER A 239 11.06 -27.59 -25.60
C SER A 239 10.91 -28.23 -26.99
N SER A 240 10.40 -29.47 -27.07
CA SER A 240 10.18 -30.16 -28.34
C SER A 240 8.98 -29.56 -29.09
N ILE A 241 7.91 -29.24 -28.37
CA ILE A 241 6.74 -28.56 -28.93
C ILE A 241 7.11 -27.14 -29.33
N GLN A 242 7.89 -26.42 -28.51
CA GLN A 242 8.33 -25.06 -28.84
C GLN A 242 9.10 -24.98 -30.17
N LEU A 243 9.98 -25.96 -30.46
CA LEU A 243 10.74 -25.99 -31.71
C LEU A 243 9.83 -26.20 -32.93
N ALA A 244 8.88 -27.13 -32.84
CA ALA A 244 7.96 -27.42 -33.93
C ALA A 244 7.00 -26.25 -34.24
N LEU A 245 6.72 -25.42 -33.23
CA LEU A 245 5.82 -24.29 -33.37
C LEU A 245 6.38 -23.13 -34.22
N ALA A 246 7.68 -23.12 -34.51
CA ALA A 246 8.27 -22.19 -35.47
C ALA A 246 7.68 -22.32 -36.89
N ASP A 247 7.18 -23.51 -37.25
CA ASP A 247 6.57 -23.77 -38.56
C ASP A 247 5.07 -23.42 -38.62
N PHE A 248 4.50 -22.96 -37.50
CA PHE A 248 3.08 -22.62 -37.35
C PHE A 248 2.88 -21.17 -36.89
N GLU A 249 3.63 -20.24 -37.46
CA GLU A 249 3.41 -18.81 -37.26
C GLU A 249 1.93 -18.45 -37.51
N ASP A 250 1.37 -17.57 -36.69
CA ASP A 250 -0.05 -17.18 -36.67
C ASP A 250 -1.05 -18.28 -36.25
N MET A 251 -0.60 -19.50 -35.94
CA MET A 251 -1.46 -20.50 -35.32
C MET A 251 -1.86 -20.05 -33.92
N GLN A 252 -3.08 -20.43 -33.56
CA GLN A 252 -3.82 -19.85 -32.48
C GLN A 252 -4.26 -20.93 -31.48
N PHE A 253 -4.17 -20.61 -30.19
CA PHE A 253 -4.38 -21.53 -29.07
C PHE A 253 -5.41 -20.97 -28.12
N VAL A 254 -6.38 -21.79 -27.74
CA VAL A 254 -7.32 -21.42 -26.69
C VAL A 254 -7.06 -22.26 -25.46
N LYS A 255 -6.48 -21.59 -24.44
CA LYS A 255 -6.32 -22.15 -23.10
C LYS A 255 -7.56 -21.82 -22.28
N LEU A 256 -8.30 -22.85 -21.91
CA LEU A 256 -9.61 -22.67 -21.31
C LEU A 256 -9.55 -22.19 -19.85
N THR A 257 -8.44 -22.39 -19.14
CA THR A 257 -8.30 -21.97 -17.74
C THR A 257 -6.83 -21.68 -17.43
N PRO A 258 -6.50 -20.56 -16.77
CA PRO A 258 -5.14 -20.25 -16.35
C PRO A 258 -4.69 -21.22 -15.25
N ASN A 259 -3.43 -21.66 -15.27
CA ASN A 259 -2.89 -22.56 -14.23
C ASN A 259 -2.60 -21.83 -12.92
N SER A 260 -2.46 -20.51 -12.99
CA SER A 260 -2.20 -19.61 -11.86
C SER A 260 -2.60 -18.19 -12.26
N LEU A 261 -2.70 -17.27 -11.31
CA LEU A 261 -2.84 -15.84 -11.55
C LEU A 261 -1.63 -15.29 -12.31
N GLY A 262 -0.44 -15.88 -12.15
CA GLY A 262 0.76 -15.52 -12.92
C GLY A 262 0.62 -15.79 -14.42
N ASP A 263 -0.26 -16.72 -14.82
CA ASP A 263 -0.58 -16.92 -16.23
C ASP A 263 -1.35 -15.72 -16.85
N ILE A 264 -1.99 -14.90 -16.00
CA ILE A 264 -2.79 -13.73 -16.35
C ILE A 264 -1.93 -12.46 -16.26
N ASP A 265 -1.37 -12.21 -15.08
CA ASP A 265 -0.51 -11.07 -14.79
C ASP A 265 0.45 -11.40 -13.61
N PRO A 266 1.78 -11.28 -13.79
CA PRO A 266 2.75 -11.51 -12.70
C PRO A 266 2.53 -10.66 -11.45
N GLN A 267 1.92 -9.47 -11.55
CA GLN A 267 1.59 -8.62 -10.41
C GLN A 267 0.47 -9.22 -9.55
N LEU A 268 -0.55 -9.84 -10.17
CA LEU A 268 -1.59 -10.55 -9.43
C LEU A 268 -0.99 -11.72 -8.64
N GLU A 269 -0.10 -12.49 -9.26
CA GLU A 269 0.61 -13.57 -8.59
C GLU A 269 1.46 -13.06 -7.42
N SER A 270 2.20 -11.96 -7.63
CA SER A 270 3.04 -11.36 -6.60
C SER A 270 2.23 -10.87 -5.41
N GLU A 271 1.09 -10.21 -5.64
CA GLU A 271 0.21 -9.76 -4.56
C GLU A 271 -0.41 -10.97 -3.83
N TYR A 272 -0.91 -11.95 -4.58
CA TYR A 272 -1.44 -13.19 -4.02
C TYR A 272 -0.41 -13.88 -3.12
N PHE A 273 0.82 -14.04 -3.61
CA PHE A 273 1.92 -14.65 -2.88
C PHE A 273 2.28 -13.84 -1.62
N SER A 274 2.25 -12.51 -1.69
CA SER A 274 2.57 -11.64 -0.53
C SER A 274 1.62 -11.85 0.66
N LYS A 275 0.37 -12.26 0.39
CA LYS A 275 -0.67 -12.49 1.40
C LYS A 275 -0.79 -13.95 1.80
N SER A 276 -0.63 -14.88 0.86
CA SER A 276 -0.83 -16.32 1.10
C SER A 276 0.47 -17.08 1.41
N SER A 277 1.63 -16.51 1.06
CA SER A 277 2.94 -17.20 1.06
C SER A 277 2.95 -18.52 0.27
N LYS A 278 2.02 -18.67 -0.68
CA LYS A 278 1.90 -19.82 -1.57
C LYS A 278 1.66 -19.31 -3.00
N PRO A 279 2.19 -19.99 -4.03
CA PRO A 279 1.79 -19.67 -5.40
C PRO A 279 0.31 -19.99 -5.59
N SER A 280 -0.36 -19.23 -6.46
CA SER A 280 -1.71 -19.55 -6.86
C SER A 280 -1.73 -20.79 -7.76
N GLN A 281 -2.86 -21.50 -7.78
CA GLN A 281 -3.04 -22.75 -8.52
C GLN A 281 -4.22 -22.69 -9.48
N LEU A 282 -4.47 -23.78 -10.19
CA LEU A 282 -5.60 -23.93 -11.09
C LEU A 282 -6.90 -23.56 -10.37
N PHE A 283 -7.77 -22.81 -11.04
CA PHE A 283 -9.02 -22.25 -10.50
C PHE A 283 -8.88 -21.19 -9.40
N ALA A 284 -7.67 -20.69 -9.09
CA ALA A 284 -7.51 -19.59 -8.13
C ALA A 284 -8.28 -18.32 -8.54
N LEU A 285 -8.24 -17.96 -9.83
CA LEU A 285 -9.02 -16.83 -10.37
C LEU A 285 -10.51 -16.98 -10.06
N GLN A 286 -11.10 -18.09 -10.49
CA GLN A 286 -12.52 -18.39 -10.30
C GLN A 286 -12.88 -18.47 -8.82
N THR A 287 -11.99 -18.99 -7.98
CA THR A 287 -12.25 -19.09 -6.55
C THR A 287 -12.23 -17.73 -5.86
N ILE A 288 -11.30 -16.85 -6.25
CA ILE A 288 -11.25 -15.47 -5.75
C ILE A 288 -12.51 -14.71 -6.19
N ASP A 289 -12.90 -14.80 -7.47
CA ASP A 289 -14.11 -14.15 -7.97
C ASP A 289 -15.38 -14.68 -7.28
N ALA A 290 -15.52 -16.00 -7.12
CA ALA A 290 -16.65 -16.62 -6.43
C ALA A 290 -16.76 -16.13 -4.99
N THR A 291 -15.62 -16.05 -4.29
CA THR A 291 -15.57 -15.56 -2.91
C THR A 291 -15.89 -14.06 -2.85
N ASN A 292 -15.32 -13.26 -3.76
CA ASN A 292 -15.54 -11.82 -3.82
C ASN A 292 -17.00 -11.45 -4.14
N ILE A 293 -17.74 -12.26 -4.89
CA ILE A 293 -19.19 -12.07 -5.08
C ILE A 293 -19.92 -12.18 -3.74
N LEU A 294 -19.68 -13.24 -2.97
CA LEU A 294 -20.31 -13.42 -1.65
C LEU A 294 -19.92 -12.29 -0.70
N LEU A 295 -18.65 -11.88 -0.71
CA LEU A 295 -18.14 -10.78 0.09
C LEU A 295 -18.72 -9.41 -0.33
N HIS A 296 -18.96 -9.19 -1.63
CA HIS A 296 -19.65 -8.02 -2.15
C HIS A 296 -21.10 -7.95 -1.62
N CYS A 297 -21.82 -9.07 -1.64
CA CYS A 297 -23.15 -9.16 -1.04
C CYS A 297 -23.12 -8.84 0.47
N ILE A 298 -22.13 -9.36 1.20
CA ILE A 298 -21.97 -9.07 2.63
C ILE A 298 -21.67 -7.57 2.84
N ALA A 299 -20.80 -6.96 2.03
CA ALA A 299 -20.53 -5.53 2.08
C ALA A 299 -21.77 -4.68 1.82
N SER A 300 -22.69 -5.11 0.94
CA SER A 300 -23.95 -4.41 0.64
C SER A 300 -25.02 -4.56 1.73
N GLY A 301 -24.76 -5.36 2.76
CA GLY A 301 -25.64 -5.51 3.92
C GLY A 301 -26.44 -6.81 3.97
N VAL A 302 -26.14 -7.80 3.11
CA VAL A 302 -26.75 -9.14 3.14
C VAL A 302 -26.35 -9.90 4.40
N ARG A 303 -27.32 -10.44 5.14
CA ARG A 303 -27.06 -11.17 6.41
C ARG A 303 -27.77 -12.52 6.50
N SER A 304 -28.58 -12.89 5.52
CA SER A 304 -29.30 -14.17 5.48
C SER A 304 -29.08 -14.93 4.16
N ARG A 305 -29.39 -16.24 4.17
CA ARG A 305 -29.28 -17.10 2.98
C ARG A 305 -30.16 -16.65 1.82
N LEU A 306 -31.39 -16.22 2.10
CA LEU A 306 -32.31 -15.74 1.05
C LEU A 306 -31.84 -14.43 0.43
N GLU A 307 -31.36 -13.49 1.25
CA GLU A 307 -30.75 -12.24 0.75
C GLU A 307 -29.48 -12.53 -0.05
N MET A 308 -28.65 -13.49 0.38
CA MET A 308 -27.44 -13.89 -0.34
C MET A 308 -27.79 -14.51 -1.69
N LEU A 309 -28.75 -15.44 -1.73
CA LEU A 309 -29.24 -16.03 -2.97
C LEU A 309 -29.73 -14.97 -3.95
N GLU A 310 -30.54 -14.01 -3.48
CA GLU A 310 -31.06 -12.96 -4.35
C GLU A 310 -29.97 -11.99 -4.82
N CYS A 311 -29.02 -11.64 -3.94
CA CYS A 311 -27.88 -10.82 -4.30
C CYS A 311 -26.99 -11.52 -5.35
N VAL A 312 -26.69 -12.81 -5.19
CA VAL A 312 -25.91 -13.58 -6.16
C VAL A 312 -26.63 -13.67 -7.52
N LYS A 313 -27.94 -13.96 -7.53
CA LYS A 313 -28.73 -13.99 -8.77
C LYS A 313 -28.76 -12.63 -9.49
N GLY A 314 -28.83 -11.54 -8.73
CA GLY A 314 -28.82 -10.18 -9.24
C GLY A 314 -27.42 -9.62 -9.51
N PHE A 315 -26.37 -10.39 -9.25
CA PHE A 315 -25.00 -9.90 -9.34
C PHE A 315 -24.64 -9.51 -10.79
N SER A 316 -24.08 -8.32 -10.92
CA SER A 316 -23.43 -7.87 -12.15
C SER A 316 -22.24 -7.02 -11.75
N GLY A 317 -21.04 -7.46 -12.11
CA GLY A 317 -19.86 -6.62 -11.93
C GLY A 317 -18.59 -7.20 -12.53
N ARG A 318 -17.44 -6.71 -12.09
CA ARG A 318 -16.14 -7.09 -12.68
C ARG A 318 -15.57 -8.37 -12.07
N SER A 319 -14.78 -9.12 -12.83
CA SER A 319 -13.87 -10.15 -12.33
C SER A 319 -12.55 -9.54 -11.82
N VAL A 320 -11.66 -10.35 -11.24
CA VAL A 320 -10.27 -9.95 -10.95
C VAL A 320 -9.54 -9.46 -12.21
N THR A 321 -9.87 -10.00 -13.39
CA THR A 321 -9.27 -9.52 -14.66
C THR A 321 -9.83 -8.19 -15.13
N GLY A 322 -10.95 -7.76 -14.55
CA GLY A 322 -11.63 -6.52 -14.84
C GLY A 322 -12.82 -6.68 -15.78
N ASP A 323 -13.06 -7.87 -16.34
CA ASP A 323 -14.16 -8.08 -17.28
C ASP A 323 -15.52 -8.08 -16.58
N PHE A 324 -16.52 -7.45 -17.20
CA PHE A 324 -17.88 -7.48 -16.66
C PHE A 324 -18.52 -8.85 -16.88
N PHE A 325 -19.17 -9.36 -15.85
CA PHE A 325 -19.96 -10.57 -15.91
C PHE A 325 -21.16 -10.50 -14.96
N SER A 326 -22.07 -11.45 -15.17
CA SER A 326 -23.27 -11.71 -14.39
C SER A 326 -23.55 -13.22 -14.47
N PHE A 327 -24.61 -13.68 -13.82
CA PHE A 327 -25.12 -15.03 -14.03
C PHE A 327 -26.34 -15.00 -14.96
N ASP A 328 -26.44 -15.98 -15.84
CA ASP A 328 -27.69 -16.22 -16.55
C ASP A 328 -28.78 -16.77 -15.60
N LYS A 329 -30.01 -16.89 -16.09
CA LYS A 329 -31.14 -17.37 -15.29
C LYS A 329 -30.98 -18.80 -14.73
N PHE A 330 -29.98 -19.56 -15.20
CA PHE A 330 -29.71 -20.94 -14.79
C PHE A 330 -28.46 -21.06 -13.91
N GLY A 331 -27.69 -19.98 -13.74
CA GLY A 331 -26.50 -19.93 -12.88
C GLY A 331 -25.16 -20.00 -13.64
N ASP A 332 -25.17 -19.97 -14.98
CA ASP A 332 -23.92 -19.92 -15.76
C ASP A 332 -23.37 -18.48 -15.80
N SER A 333 -22.05 -18.30 -15.61
CA SER A 333 -21.42 -17.00 -15.86
C SER A 333 -21.64 -16.55 -17.30
N THR A 334 -21.98 -15.28 -17.51
CA THR A 334 -22.16 -14.69 -18.85
C THR A 334 -20.85 -14.35 -19.56
N SER A 335 -19.74 -14.30 -18.81
CA SER A 335 -18.41 -14.01 -19.33
C SER A 335 -17.37 -14.85 -18.58
N PRO A 336 -17.37 -16.18 -18.76
CA PRO A 336 -16.39 -17.02 -18.12
C PRO A 336 -15.01 -16.72 -18.70
N PHE A 337 -14.00 -16.70 -17.84
CA PHE A 337 -12.65 -16.37 -18.24
C PHE A 337 -12.03 -17.47 -19.10
N LEU A 338 -11.51 -17.12 -20.28
CA LEU A 338 -10.73 -17.97 -21.18
C LEU A 338 -9.53 -17.17 -21.67
N THR A 339 -8.34 -17.80 -21.77
CA THR A 339 -7.16 -17.15 -22.31
C THR A 339 -6.90 -17.61 -23.73
N ILE A 340 -6.66 -16.65 -24.61
CA ILE A 340 -6.31 -16.92 -25.99
C ILE A 340 -4.84 -16.55 -26.20
N SER A 341 -4.12 -17.41 -26.91
CA SER A 341 -2.72 -17.25 -27.23
C SER A 341 -2.47 -17.44 -28.72
N SER A 342 -1.41 -16.84 -29.25
CA SER A 342 -0.98 -16.99 -30.64
C SER A 342 0.49 -17.38 -30.68
N ILE A 343 0.94 -17.97 -31.78
CA ILE A 343 2.37 -18.16 -32.03
C ILE A 343 2.91 -16.93 -32.75
N ILE A 344 3.92 -16.31 -32.15
CA ILE A 344 4.68 -15.21 -32.73
C ILE A 344 6.18 -15.52 -32.56
N GLY A 345 6.92 -15.60 -33.65
CA GLY A 345 8.33 -15.97 -33.69
C GLY A 345 8.60 -17.36 -33.12
N GLY A 346 7.70 -18.32 -33.35
CA GLY A 346 7.80 -19.68 -32.78
C GLY A 346 7.57 -19.78 -31.28
N GLN A 347 7.05 -18.72 -30.64
CA GLN A 347 6.70 -18.73 -29.21
C GLN A 347 5.20 -18.53 -29.01
N ILE A 348 4.60 -19.23 -28.04
CA ILE A 348 3.27 -18.88 -27.55
C ILE A 348 3.36 -17.51 -26.87
N VAL A 349 2.74 -16.53 -27.53
CA VAL A 349 2.46 -15.21 -26.98
C VAL A 349 0.99 -15.17 -26.59
N ARG A 350 0.74 -15.04 -25.29
CA ARG A 350 -0.62 -14.85 -24.78
C ARG A 350 -1.08 -13.44 -25.09
N GLU A 351 -2.36 -13.27 -25.43
CA GLU A 351 -2.94 -11.92 -25.49
C GLU A 351 -2.74 -11.27 -24.11
N LYS A 352 -2.08 -10.11 -24.10
CA LYS A 352 -1.79 -9.41 -22.85
C LYS A 352 -3.10 -8.93 -22.25
N ILE A 353 -3.47 -9.51 -21.11
CA ILE A 353 -4.59 -9.02 -20.32
C ILE A 353 -4.13 -7.73 -19.66
N THR A 354 -4.77 -6.62 -20.01
CA THR A 354 -4.49 -5.34 -19.37
C THR A 354 -5.39 -5.23 -18.15
N LEU A 355 -4.81 -5.41 -16.96
CA LEU A 355 -5.56 -5.18 -15.72
C LEU A 355 -6.06 -3.74 -15.70
N ILE A 356 -7.37 -3.60 -15.56
CA ILE A 356 -8.01 -2.29 -15.50
C ILE A 356 -7.83 -1.76 -14.06
N LYS A 357 -6.97 -0.77 -13.87
CA LYS A 357 -6.82 -0.10 -12.57
C LYS A 357 -7.90 0.98 -12.40
N VAL A 358 -8.84 0.77 -11.49
CA VAL A 358 -9.93 1.73 -11.21
C VAL A 358 -9.80 2.27 -9.78
N VAL A 359 -9.03 3.35 -9.62
CA VAL A 359 -8.96 4.08 -8.33
C VAL A 359 -10.14 5.05 -8.25
N PRO A 360 -10.98 4.99 -7.20
CA PRO A 360 -12.09 5.95 -7.04
C PRO A 360 -11.61 7.40 -6.99
N GLN A 361 -12.26 8.27 -7.77
CA GLN A 361 -12.07 9.72 -7.77
C GLN A 361 -13.27 10.38 -7.12
N PHE A 362 -13.05 11.35 -6.23
CA PHE A 362 -14.14 11.96 -5.46
C PHE A 362 -14.42 13.39 -5.90
N SER A 363 -15.68 13.81 -5.82
CA SER A 363 -16.06 15.21 -5.90
C SER A 363 -15.61 15.98 -4.66
N ASP A 364 -15.78 17.30 -4.70
CA ASP A 364 -15.78 18.12 -3.49
C ASP A 364 -16.83 17.63 -2.49
N LEU A 365 -16.55 17.82 -1.20
CA LEU A 365 -17.43 17.46 -0.09
C LEU A 365 -18.54 18.49 0.09
N ILE A 366 -19.74 18.01 0.35
CA ILE A 366 -20.88 18.82 0.78
C ILE A 366 -21.17 18.47 2.24
N THR A 367 -20.83 19.37 3.16
CA THR A 367 -21.13 19.19 4.59
C THR A 367 -22.63 19.29 4.84
N THR A 368 -23.17 18.36 5.62
CA THR A 368 -24.55 18.35 6.11
C THR A 368 -24.55 18.53 7.63
N LYS A 369 -25.74 18.74 8.23
CA LYS A 369 -25.85 18.98 9.67
C LYS A 369 -25.26 17.84 10.50
N ASP A 370 -25.56 16.60 10.13
CA ASP A 370 -25.19 15.37 10.82
C ASP A 370 -24.17 14.52 10.04
N GLY A 371 -23.46 15.14 9.08
CA GLY A 371 -22.36 14.49 8.38
C GLY A 371 -21.94 15.20 7.09
N PHE A 372 -21.79 14.47 6.00
CA PHE A 372 -21.36 15.02 4.71
C PHE A 372 -21.66 14.06 3.55
N GLU A 373 -21.63 14.60 2.34
CA GLU A 373 -21.84 13.86 1.10
C GLU A 373 -20.72 14.12 0.09
N PHE A 374 -20.43 13.14 -0.76
CA PHE A 374 -19.57 13.29 -1.92
C PHE A 374 -19.97 12.28 -3.00
N ARG A 375 -19.46 12.49 -4.22
CA ARG A 375 -19.69 11.58 -5.34
C ARG A 375 -18.43 10.86 -5.76
N ILE A 376 -18.56 9.61 -6.20
CA ILE A 376 -17.53 8.92 -6.97
C ILE A 376 -17.67 9.38 -8.44
N LEU A 377 -16.69 10.14 -8.93
CA LEU A 377 -16.73 10.77 -10.26
C LEU A 377 -16.59 9.75 -11.39
N ASN A 378 -15.74 8.74 -11.19
CA ASN A 378 -15.57 7.60 -12.10
C ASN A 378 -16.39 6.38 -11.64
N TYR A 379 -17.62 6.62 -11.21
CA TYR A 379 -18.52 5.56 -10.77
C TYR A 379 -18.98 4.70 -11.94
N GLU A 380 -18.98 3.38 -11.72
CA GLU A 380 -19.56 2.40 -12.61
C GLU A 380 -20.75 1.76 -11.89
N SER A 381 -21.94 1.78 -12.47
CA SER A 381 -23.15 1.24 -11.84
C SER A 381 -23.07 -0.26 -11.55
N LYS A 382 -22.27 -0.98 -12.35
CA LYS A 382 -21.95 -2.40 -12.18
C LYS A 382 -20.61 -2.60 -11.47
N GLY A 383 -19.97 -1.54 -10.98
CA GLY A 383 -18.75 -1.64 -10.21
C GLY A 383 -19.03 -2.25 -8.86
N ASN A 384 -18.17 -3.17 -8.43
CA ASN A 384 -18.26 -3.74 -7.10
C ASN A 384 -17.37 -2.92 -6.16
N TYR A 385 -17.97 -2.24 -5.18
CA TYR A 385 -17.26 -1.35 -4.26
C TYR A 385 -17.31 -1.86 -2.81
N TRP A 386 -16.21 -1.72 -2.10
CA TRP A 386 -16.17 -1.81 -0.63
C TRP A 386 -15.98 -0.42 -0.06
N ILE A 387 -16.78 -0.09 0.94
CA ILE A 387 -16.80 1.24 1.55
C ILE A 387 -16.78 1.05 3.06
N LYS A 388 -15.80 1.66 3.72
CA LYS A 388 -15.74 1.72 5.18
C LYS A 388 -15.64 3.15 5.65
N SER A 389 -16.18 3.39 6.85
CA SER A 389 -16.07 4.68 7.53
C SER A 389 -15.46 4.50 8.91
N SER A 390 -14.70 5.48 9.37
CA SER A 390 -14.24 5.51 10.76
C SER A 390 -15.34 5.89 11.76
N ALA A 391 -16.41 6.56 11.31
CA ALA A 391 -17.52 7.03 12.15
C ALA A 391 -18.81 7.25 11.33
N GLY A 392 -19.97 7.28 12.00
CA GLY A 392 -21.25 7.52 11.33
C GLY A 392 -21.77 6.34 10.50
N ILE A 393 -22.81 6.59 9.73
CA ILE A 393 -23.53 5.59 8.92
C ILE A 393 -23.33 5.92 7.45
N ILE A 394 -22.85 4.94 6.67
CA ILE A 394 -22.68 5.08 5.22
C ILE A 394 -23.95 4.64 4.51
N LYS A 395 -24.44 5.48 3.60
CA LYS A 395 -25.41 5.11 2.58
C LYS A 395 -24.86 5.44 1.19
N GLN A 396 -24.86 4.46 0.32
CA GLN A 396 -24.59 4.64 -1.10
C GLN A 396 -25.91 4.67 -1.88
N THR A 397 -26.04 5.60 -2.83
CA THR A 397 -27.10 5.60 -3.84
C THR A 397 -26.47 6.01 -5.16
N ASP A 398 -26.33 5.02 -6.05
CA ASP A 398 -25.51 5.13 -7.26
C ASP A 398 -24.10 5.66 -6.95
N ASN A 399 -23.75 6.82 -7.51
CA ASN A 399 -22.46 7.45 -7.31
C ASN A 399 -22.39 8.36 -6.07
N LEU A 400 -23.51 8.61 -5.37
CA LEU A 400 -23.56 9.45 -4.18
C LEU A 400 -23.27 8.61 -2.93
N ILE A 401 -22.31 9.07 -2.13
CA ILE A 401 -22.03 8.55 -0.79
C ILE A 401 -22.48 9.61 0.22
N SER A 402 -23.38 9.22 1.11
CA SER A 402 -23.81 10.04 2.24
C SER A 402 -23.31 9.41 3.53
N VAL A 403 -22.64 10.21 4.36
CA VAL A 403 -22.22 9.86 5.71
C VAL A 403 -23.08 10.65 6.67
N THR A 404 -23.76 9.96 7.57
CA THR A 404 -24.76 10.54 8.50
C THR A 404 -24.49 10.08 9.93
N ASN A 405 -25.28 10.56 10.89
CA ASN A 405 -25.15 10.17 12.30
C ASN A 405 -23.75 10.47 12.89
N LEU A 406 -23.16 11.58 12.45
CA LEU A 406 -22.00 12.18 13.10
C LEU A 406 -22.47 13.24 14.10
N GLU A 407 -21.76 13.32 15.22
CA GLU A 407 -21.90 14.44 16.16
C GLU A 407 -21.46 15.76 15.50
N GLU A 408 -21.94 16.89 16.01
CA GLU A 408 -21.62 18.21 15.47
C GLU A 408 -20.10 18.43 15.45
N GLY A 409 -19.56 18.78 14.27
CA GLY A 409 -18.13 18.94 14.07
C GLY A 409 -17.29 17.65 14.13
N GLN A 410 -17.90 16.47 14.32
CA GLN A 410 -17.17 15.20 14.27
C GLN A 410 -16.67 14.93 12.85
N THR A 411 -15.46 14.40 12.73
CA THR A 411 -14.87 13.99 11.46
C THR A 411 -15.03 12.49 11.22
N ALA A 412 -15.14 12.10 9.96
CA ALA A 412 -15.07 10.71 9.53
C ALA A 412 -14.17 10.56 8.31
N SER A 413 -13.32 9.53 8.33
CA SER A 413 -12.51 9.11 7.19
C SER A 413 -13.24 7.97 6.46
N ILE A 414 -13.47 8.16 5.16
CA ILE A 414 -14.12 7.20 4.29
C ILE A 414 -13.06 6.62 3.35
N VAL A 415 -12.99 5.30 3.28
CA VAL A 415 -12.16 4.59 2.30
C VAL A 415 -13.06 3.83 1.35
N VAL A 416 -12.91 4.09 0.05
CA VAL A 416 -13.60 3.37 -1.02
C VAL A 416 -12.56 2.56 -1.79
N ALA A 417 -12.82 1.27 -1.98
CA ALA A 417 -12.02 0.38 -2.82
C ALA A 417 -12.91 -0.33 -3.85
N THR A 418 -12.36 -0.69 -5.01
CA THR A 418 -13.01 -1.67 -5.88
C THR A 418 -12.69 -3.08 -5.39
N SER A 419 -13.72 -3.93 -5.29
CA SER A 419 -13.69 -5.12 -4.42
C SER A 419 -13.00 -6.36 -5.00
N LEU A 420 -12.48 -6.30 -6.23
CA LEU A 420 -11.99 -7.50 -6.94
C LEU A 420 -10.55 -7.44 -7.41
N GLN A 421 -9.88 -6.31 -7.25
CA GLN A 421 -8.55 -6.13 -7.80
C GLN A 421 -7.66 -5.44 -6.78
N LEU A 422 -6.53 -6.07 -6.48
CA LEU A 422 -5.34 -5.40 -5.95
C LEU A 422 -5.68 -4.31 -4.92
N LEU A 423 -6.30 -4.68 -3.79
CA LEU A 423 -6.99 -3.73 -2.90
C LEU A 423 -6.10 -2.59 -2.40
N SER A 424 -4.81 -2.88 -2.25
CA SER A 424 -3.80 -1.88 -1.89
C SER A 424 -3.58 -0.81 -2.97
N LEU A 425 -3.85 -1.15 -4.23
CA LEU A 425 -3.64 -0.30 -5.41
C LEU A 425 -4.93 0.39 -5.90
N ASN A 426 -6.12 -0.08 -5.49
CA ASN A 426 -7.41 0.38 -6.00
C ASN A 426 -8.33 1.00 -4.94
N SER A 427 -7.75 1.67 -3.95
CA SER A 427 -8.50 2.41 -2.94
C SER A 427 -8.14 3.90 -2.92
N ASN A 428 -9.09 4.71 -2.47
CA ASN A 428 -8.87 6.13 -2.18
C ASN A 428 -9.62 6.51 -0.91
N ALA A 429 -9.15 7.54 -0.22
CA ALA A 429 -9.70 7.99 1.04
C ALA A 429 -10.07 9.48 1.01
N ILE A 430 -11.12 9.84 1.74
CA ILE A 430 -11.56 11.22 1.91
C ILE A 430 -12.00 11.44 3.36
N VAL A 431 -11.69 12.62 3.91
CA VAL A 431 -12.07 12.99 5.28
C VAL A 431 -13.07 14.13 5.22
N GLY A 432 -14.27 13.91 5.77
CA GLY A 432 -15.28 14.93 5.92
C GLY A 432 -15.55 15.26 7.39
N LYS A 433 -16.23 16.38 7.63
CA LYS A 433 -16.63 16.89 8.95
C LYS A 433 -18.13 17.21 8.90
N ALA A 434 -18.86 16.84 9.96
CA ALA A 434 -20.24 17.27 10.16
C ALA A 434 -20.32 18.79 10.36
N GLY A 435 -21.46 19.38 10.02
CA GLY A 435 -21.71 20.80 10.19
C GLY A 435 -21.53 21.27 11.64
N LEU A 436 -21.10 22.52 11.80
CA LEU A 436 -21.03 23.20 13.09
C LEU A 436 -22.25 24.09 13.27
N THR A 437 -22.66 24.30 14.53
CA THR A 437 -23.63 25.35 14.87
C THR A 437 -23.00 26.74 14.78
N VAL A 438 -23.82 27.78 14.65
CA VAL A 438 -23.35 29.19 14.62
C VAL A 438 -22.49 29.51 15.84
N GLU A 439 -22.89 29.06 17.01
CA GLU A 439 -22.17 29.22 18.28
C GLU A 439 -20.77 28.59 18.26
N GLN A 440 -20.63 27.41 17.65
CA GLN A 440 -19.33 26.74 17.50
C GLN A 440 -18.47 27.40 16.43
N ILE A 441 -19.06 27.90 15.34
CA ILE A 441 -18.34 28.69 14.33
C ILE A 441 -17.73 29.93 15.00
N GLU A 442 -18.51 30.63 15.83
CA GLU A 442 -18.03 31.78 16.59
C GLU A 442 -16.92 31.40 17.57
N LYS A 443 -17.05 30.25 18.26
CA LYS A 443 -16.02 29.74 19.18
C LYS A 443 -14.73 29.33 18.46
N GLU A 444 -14.82 28.59 17.35
CA GLU A 444 -13.67 28.19 16.54
C GLU A 444 -12.99 29.41 15.91
N ALA A 445 -13.77 30.38 15.41
CA ALA A 445 -13.23 31.64 14.88
C ALA A 445 -12.49 32.43 15.96
N LYS A 446 -13.05 32.51 17.17
CA LYS A 446 -12.39 33.17 18.30
C LYS A 446 -11.09 32.49 18.68
N LEU A 447 -11.09 31.15 18.77
CA LEU A 447 -9.88 30.38 19.07
C LEU A 447 -8.81 30.51 17.97
N ALA A 448 -9.22 30.56 16.69
CA ALA A 448 -8.32 30.77 15.56
C ALA A 448 -7.69 32.17 15.60
N VAL A 449 -8.49 33.20 15.92
CA VAL A 449 -8.01 34.57 16.11
C VAL A 449 -7.03 34.65 17.30
N GLU A 450 -7.35 34.01 18.43
CA GLU A 450 -6.45 33.93 19.59
C GLU A 450 -5.12 33.24 19.24
N LYS A 451 -5.14 32.18 18.45
CA LYS A 451 -3.92 31.48 17.99
C LYS A 451 -3.08 32.36 17.06
N ILE A 452 -3.71 33.05 16.10
CA ILE A 452 -3.02 33.98 15.20
C ILE A 452 -2.39 35.14 16.00
N LEU A 453 -3.11 35.66 17.00
CA LEU A 453 -2.59 36.68 17.92
C LEU A 453 -1.37 36.17 18.70
N ALA A 454 -1.44 34.97 19.28
CA ALA A 454 -0.32 34.38 20.01
C ALA A 454 0.92 34.14 19.13
N GLU A 455 0.72 33.68 17.88
CA GLU A 455 1.80 33.53 16.91
C GLU A 455 2.40 34.90 16.50
N ALA A 456 1.55 35.91 16.32
CA ALA A 456 1.99 37.28 16.02
C ALA A 456 2.77 37.90 17.20
N GLU A 457 2.34 37.68 18.44
CA GLU A 457 3.04 38.13 19.65
C GLU A 457 4.40 37.45 19.80
N THR A 458 4.46 36.14 19.55
CA THR A 458 5.72 35.38 19.57
C THR A 458 6.71 35.92 18.53
N LYS A 459 6.24 36.19 17.31
CA LYS A 459 7.06 36.83 16.26
C LYS A 459 7.49 38.24 16.65
N ALA A 460 6.59 39.04 17.25
CA ALA A 460 6.91 40.39 17.71
C ALA A 460 7.95 40.40 18.84
N GLN A 461 7.91 39.43 19.76
CA GLN A 461 8.92 39.27 20.81
C GLN A 461 10.29 38.91 20.23
N ALA A 462 10.34 37.97 19.28
CA ALA A 462 11.58 37.61 18.59
C ALA A 462 12.21 38.81 17.86
N ILE A 463 11.39 39.68 17.24
CA ILE A 463 11.87 40.92 16.61
C ILE A 463 12.45 41.89 17.64
N ARG A 464 11.78 42.09 18.79
CA ARG A 464 12.27 42.98 19.86
C ARG A 464 13.58 42.48 20.47
N GLU A 465 13.73 41.17 20.66
CA GLU A 465 14.98 40.58 21.16
C GLU A 465 16.12 40.71 20.15
N ALA A 466 15.85 40.52 18.86
CA ALA A 466 16.83 40.74 17.80
C ALA A 466 17.28 42.21 17.71
N GLN A 467 16.37 43.18 17.89
CA GLN A 467 16.70 44.60 17.94
C GLN A 467 17.61 44.95 19.13
N LYS A 468 17.29 44.45 20.33
CA LYS A 468 18.16 44.63 21.52
C LYS A 468 19.56 44.06 21.33
N LEU A 469 19.67 42.91 20.68
CA LEU A 469 20.97 42.29 20.39
C LEU A 469 21.77 43.11 19.36
N ALA A 470 21.09 43.68 18.35
CA ALA A 470 21.72 44.55 17.36
C ALA A 470 22.24 45.86 18.00
N GLU A 471 21.45 46.50 18.86
CA GLU A 471 21.85 47.70 19.60
C GLU A 471 23.04 47.42 20.54
N ALA A 472 23.00 46.31 21.29
CA ALA A 472 24.10 45.91 22.17
C ALA A 472 25.39 45.59 21.39
N LYS A 473 25.27 44.99 20.20
CA LYS A 473 26.41 44.75 19.31
C LYS A 473 27.01 46.06 18.81
N GLN A 474 26.18 47.02 18.42
CA GLN A 474 26.63 48.34 17.97
C GLN A 474 27.34 49.10 19.10
N GLU A 475 26.81 49.06 20.32
CA GLU A 475 27.46 49.66 21.50
C GLU A 475 28.80 48.98 21.82
N ALA A 476 28.88 47.64 21.70
CA ALA A 476 30.12 46.90 21.90
C ALA A 476 31.16 47.23 20.82
N GLU A 477 30.75 47.33 19.55
CA GLU A 477 31.61 47.75 18.44
C GLU A 477 32.15 49.17 18.65
N GLN A 478 31.31 50.09 19.12
CA GLN A 478 31.73 51.45 19.46
C GLN A 478 32.75 51.45 20.61
N LYS A 479 32.50 50.71 21.70
CA LYS A 479 33.45 50.58 22.82
C LYS A 479 34.77 49.96 22.39
N ILE A 480 34.75 48.99 21.47
CA ILE A 480 35.96 48.40 20.88
C ILE A 480 36.72 49.43 20.04
N ALA A 481 36.02 50.24 19.24
CA ALA A 481 36.65 51.30 18.45
C ALA A 481 37.28 52.38 19.34
N GLU A 482 36.58 52.81 20.39
CA GLU A 482 37.08 53.76 21.39
C GLU A 482 38.29 53.21 22.15
N ALA A 483 38.25 51.94 22.57
CA ALA A 483 39.36 51.28 23.24
C ALA A 483 40.59 51.16 22.32
N LYS A 484 40.40 50.86 21.03
CA LYS A 484 41.49 50.84 20.03
C LYS A 484 42.10 52.23 19.87
N ALA A 485 41.29 53.27 19.72
CA ALA A 485 41.77 54.64 19.59
C ALA A 485 42.54 55.10 20.85
N LEU A 486 42.06 54.73 22.04
CA LEU A 486 42.74 55.02 23.30
C LEU A 486 44.08 54.26 23.40
N ALA A 487 44.12 52.98 23.01
CA ALA A 487 45.35 52.20 22.99
C ALA A 487 46.38 52.79 22.03
N GLU A 488 45.97 53.21 20.83
CA GLU A 488 46.85 53.90 19.88
C GLU A 488 47.41 55.21 20.46
N LYS A 489 46.56 55.98 21.15
CA LYS A 489 46.97 57.22 21.82
C LYS A 489 47.97 56.95 22.96
N ILE A 490 47.72 55.94 23.80
CA ILE A 490 48.64 55.55 24.88
C ILE A 490 49.99 55.10 24.31
N VAL A 491 49.99 54.31 23.23
CA VAL A 491 51.22 53.90 22.55
C VAL A 491 51.96 55.11 21.99
N ALA A 492 51.25 56.07 21.38
CA ALA A 492 51.85 57.30 20.88
C ALA A 492 52.45 58.17 21.99
N GLU A 493 51.73 58.32 23.11
CA GLU A 493 52.18 59.07 24.29
C GLU A 493 53.37 58.40 24.99
N ALA A 494 53.35 57.07 25.14
CA ALA A 494 54.46 56.31 25.70
C ALA A 494 55.72 56.41 24.83
N LYS A 495 55.57 56.35 23.50
CA LYS A 495 56.67 56.63 22.56
C LYS A 495 57.20 58.05 22.73
N ALA A 496 56.32 59.04 22.85
CA ALA A 496 56.71 60.44 23.05
C ALA A 496 57.40 60.68 24.40
N GLN A 497 56.94 60.04 25.48
CA GLN A 497 57.55 60.11 26.81
C GLN A 497 58.92 59.44 26.84
N ALA A 498 59.06 58.26 26.23
CA ALA A 498 60.36 57.58 26.11
C ALA A 498 61.38 58.45 25.36
N ILE A 499 60.95 59.16 24.31
CA ILE A 499 61.80 60.13 23.60
C ILE A 499 62.20 61.29 24.54
N ARG A 500 61.26 61.87 25.30
CA ARG A 500 61.55 62.98 26.24
C ARG A 500 62.45 62.57 27.40
N GLU A 501 62.27 61.37 27.95
CA GLU A 501 63.11 60.85 29.03
C GLU A 501 64.52 60.52 28.54
N ALA A 502 64.66 59.98 27.32
CA ALA A 502 65.95 59.81 26.68
C ALA A 502 66.68 61.16 26.48
N GLN A 503 65.94 62.20 26.09
CA GLN A 503 66.48 63.57 25.97
C GLN A 503 66.90 64.15 27.33
N LYS A 504 66.05 64.06 28.36
CA LYS A 504 66.38 64.54 29.72
C LYS A 504 67.56 63.80 30.34
N LEU A 505 67.69 62.49 30.11
CA LEU A 505 68.83 61.72 30.62
C LEU A 505 70.12 62.16 29.93
N ALA A 506 70.07 62.47 28.63
CA ALA A 506 71.19 63.03 27.90
C ALA A 506 71.61 64.41 28.44
N GLU A 507 70.64 65.29 28.72
CA GLU A 507 70.88 66.63 29.31
C GLU A 507 71.38 66.56 30.76
N ALA A 508 70.78 65.73 31.61
CA ALA A 508 71.19 65.55 33.00
C ALA A 508 72.58 64.93 33.13
N LYS A 509 72.96 64.05 32.19
CA LYS A 509 74.33 63.53 32.11
C LYS A 509 75.33 64.65 31.80
N GLN A 510 75.00 65.55 30.86
CA GLN A 510 75.80 66.75 30.61
C GLN A 510 75.87 67.68 31.84
N GLU A 511 74.76 67.90 32.56
CA GLU A 511 74.71 68.82 33.71
C GLU A 511 75.40 68.23 34.97
N ALA A 512 75.32 66.92 35.19
CA ALA A 512 76.02 66.24 36.29
C ALA A 512 77.54 66.25 36.08
N GLU A 513 77.99 66.05 34.85
CA GLU A 513 79.40 66.23 34.46
C GLU A 513 79.88 67.65 34.76
N GLN A 514 79.03 68.68 34.58
CA GLN A 514 79.34 70.07 34.96
C GLN A 514 79.31 70.32 36.48
N LYS A 515 78.31 69.82 37.22
CA LYS A 515 78.18 70.08 38.68
C LYS A 515 79.16 69.30 39.55
N ILE A 516 79.58 68.11 39.13
CA ILE A 516 80.68 67.39 39.80
C ILE A 516 81.95 68.24 39.74
N ALA A 517 82.18 68.92 38.61
CA ALA A 517 83.28 69.88 38.49
C ALA A 517 83.15 71.06 39.48
N GLU A 518 81.94 71.55 39.79
CA GLU A 518 81.71 72.67 40.72
C GLU A 518 81.63 72.29 42.22
N ALA A 519 81.05 71.15 42.61
CA ALA A 519 80.82 70.80 44.02
C ALA A 519 82.10 70.42 44.76
N MET A 520 83.08 69.85 44.06
CA MET A 520 84.43 69.63 44.59
C MET A 520 85.10 70.95 45.02
N LEU A 521 84.65 72.09 44.46
CA LEU A 521 85.13 73.42 44.80
C LEU A 521 84.60 73.93 46.16
N LYS A 522 83.30 73.68 46.48
CA LYS A 522 82.60 74.30 47.64
C LYS A 522 82.62 73.48 48.94
N ALA A 523 82.63 72.14 48.89
CA ALA A 523 82.62 71.29 50.09
C ALA A 523 83.82 71.52 51.05
N LYS A 524 84.92 72.03 50.51
CA LYS A 524 86.09 72.46 51.31
C LYS A 524 85.80 73.65 52.23
N GLN A 525 84.76 74.45 51.99
CA GLN A 525 84.57 75.76 52.63
C GLN A 525 83.68 75.73 53.89
N THR A 526 82.71 74.81 54.02
CA THR A 526 81.64 74.91 55.05
C THR A 526 81.82 74.02 56.30
N ALA A 527 82.66 72.99 56.26
CA ALA A 527 82.83 72.05 57.37
C ALA A 527 83.38 72.68 58.68
N LYS A 528 83.96 73.88 58.61
CA LYS A 528 84.67 74.47 59.75
C LYS A 528 83.80 75.32 60.69
N VAL A 529 82.64 75.78 60.24
CA VAL A 529 81.81 76.75 60.99
C VAL A 529 80.97 76.09 62.11
N LYS A 530 80.71 74.77 62.06
CA LYS A 530 79.69 74.10 62.89
C LYS A 530 80.17 73.51 64.23
N ALA A 531 81.45 73.62 64.59
CA ALA A 531 81.98 72.94 65.78
C ALA A 531 82.00 73.77 67.09
N LEU A 532 81.49 75.02 67.10
CA LEU A 532 81.82 76.02 68.15
C LEU A 532 80.84 76.20 69.35
N ALA A 533 79.74 75.42 69.54
CA ALA A 533 78.63 75.84 70.44
C ALA A 533 78.16 74.96 71.65
N SER A 534 78.87 73.94 72.19
CA SER A 534 78.28 73.07 73.26
C SER A 534 79.20 72.49 74.39
N LYS A 535 79.73 73.29 75.34
CA LYS A 535 80.54 72.84 76.52
C LYS A 535 79.72 72.68 77.85
N LYS A 536 80.03 71.67 78.70
CA LYS A 536 79.39 71.33 80.03
C LYS A 536 80.34 71.59 81.24
N THR A 537 79.83 71.81 82.47
CA THR A 537 80.59 72.27 83.69
C THR A 537 80.34 71.44 84.97
N THR A 538 81.25 71.38 85.96
CA THR A 538 81.22 70.45 87.13
C THR A 538 81.21 71.14 88.52
N ILE A 539 80.40 70.69 89.49
CA ILE A 539 80.39 71.08 90.93
C ILE A 539 80.58 69.87 91.86
N THR A 540 80.70 70.06 93.18
CA THR A 540 80.82 68.97 94.17
C THR A 540 79.82 69.15 95.33
N CYS A 541 79.40 68.08 96.04
CA CYS A 541 78.30 67.99 97.03
C CYS A 541 78.60 66.95 98.15
N ILE A 542 78.20 67.17 99.40
CA ILE A 542 78.60 66.44 100.63
C ILE A 542 77.44 66.10 101.59
N LYS A 543 77.46 64.88 102.18
CA LYS A 543 76.60 64.39 103.29
C LYS A 543 77.42 63.43 104.19
N GLY A 544 77.72 63.79 105.44
CA GLY A 544 78.62 63.01 106.32
C GLY A 544 80.10 63.13 105.90
N LYS A 545 80.87 62.02 105.91
CA LYS A 545 82.23 61.95 105.31
C LYS A 545 82.23 61.76 103.78
N THR A 546 81.06 61.71 103.13
CA THR A 546 80.95 61.40 101.69
C THR A 546 80.84 62.67 100.86
N THR A 547 81.70 62.80 99.83
CA THR A 547 81.75 63.89 98.84
C THR A 547 81.42 63.39 97.41
N LYS A 548 80.68 64.14 96.58
CA LYS A 548 80.12 63.76 95.26
C LYS A 548 80.20 64.90 94.22
N LYS A 549 80.76 64.69 93.03
CA LYS A 549 80.80 65.68 91.92
C LYS A 549 79.53 65.60 91.04
N VAL A 550 79.06 66.73 90.48
CA VAL A 550 77.92 66.87 89.56
C VAL A 550 78.35 67.69 88.34
N THR A 551 78.42 67.08 87.15
CA THR A 551 78.73 67.76 85.87
C THR A 551 77.49 67.90 85.00
N ALA A 552 77.10 69.13 84.69
CA ALA A 552 75.97 69.47 83.82
C ALA A 552 76.17 70.86 83.20
N VAL A 553 75.31 71.27 82.26
CA VAL A 553 75.33 72.65 81.74
C VAL A 553 74.99 73.67 82.86
N LYS A 554 74.26 73.24 83.90
CA LYS A 554 74.02 73.94 85.19
C LYS A 554 73.78 72.92 86.32
N PRO A 555 74.81 72.46 87.05
CA PRO A 555 74.64 71.39 88.03
C PRO A 555 74.15 71.88 89.41
N VAL A 556 73.42 71.03 90.17
CA VAL A 556 72.87 71.33 91.52
C VAL A 556 73.04 70.10 92.45
N CYS A 557 73.23 70.34 93.75
CA CYS A 557 73.42 69.28 94.76
C CYS A 557 72.08 68.69 95.25
N PRO A 558 71.91 67.36 95.26
CA PRO A 558 70.67 66.74 95.72
C PRO A 558 70.44 66.94 97.23
N LYS A 559 69.16 67.00 97.63
CA LYS A 559 68.71 67.18 99.01
C LYS A 559 69.35 66.15 99.96
N GLY A 560 69.79 66.61 101.12
CA GLY A 560 70.63 65.83 102.04
C GLY A 560 72.13 65.97 101.75
N TYR A 561 72.53 66.37 100.53
CA TYR A 561 73.88 66.77 100.18
C TYR A 561 73.93 68.29 99.97
N LYS A 562 74.80 68.98 100.71
CA LYS A 562 75.08 70.40 100.44
C LYS A 562 76.27 70.49 99.49
N LYS A 563 76.46 71.57 98.75
CA LYS A 563 77.64 71.74 97.91
C LYS A 563 78.94 71.56 98.74
N LYS A 564 79.87 70.75 98.22
CA LYS A 564 81.24 70.55 98.75
C LYS A 564 82.10 71.72 98.33
#